data_AF-A0A099CYH3-F1
#
_entry.id   AF-A0A099CYH3-F1
#
_cell.length_a   1.000
_cell.length_b   1.000
_cell.length_c   1.000
_cell.angle_alpha   90.00
_cell.angle_beta   90.00
_cell.angle_gamma   90.00
#
_symmetry.space_group_name_H-M   'P 1'
#
loop_
_entity.id
_entity.type
_entity.pdbx_description
1 polymer ?
#
loop_
_entity_poly.entity_id
_entity_poly.type
_entity_poly.pdbx_seq_one_letter_code
_entity_poly.pdbx_strand_id
1 'polypeptide(L)'
;MATASRHERLRALGVTPYRLRAPRGVEAVPAEPSIIEAAVAPTATPRAAGATVPCVLLLPAGCPPRTLDLIGRSMHAFGADFARAPRFSVSTEGVLDTPPTARAYLAFGDAQARALGHVLDADVMHAAEIVLLDLPEALHAGASKRRLWLALKALRRRMRAH
;
A
#
# COMPACT_ATOMS: atom_id res chain seq x y z
N MET A 1 -31.51 -3.36 34.87
CA MET A 1 -31.69 -3.98 33.53
C MET A 1 -30.30 -4.17 32.92
N ALA A 2 -29.84 -5.42 32.79
CA ALA A 2 -28.49 -5.70 32.28
C ALA A 2 -28.44 -5.45 30.76
N THR A 3 -27.55 -4.58 30.29
CA THR A 3 -27.35 -4.32 28.86
C THR A 3 -26.56 -5.47 28.25
N ALA A 4 -27.21 -6.31 27.44
CA ALA A 4 -26.54 -7.38 26.69
C ALA A 4 -25.39 -6.82 25.84
N SER A 5 -24.24 -7.49 25.90
CA SER A 5 -23.05 -7.07 25.15
C SER A 5 -23.34 -7.09 23.65
N ARG A 6 -22.70 -6.21 22.87
CA ARG A 6 -22.81 -6.20 21.40
C ARG A 6 -22.54 -7.58 20.80
N HIS A 7 -21.58 -8.33 21.33
CA HIS A 7 -21.28 -9.69 20.88
C HIS A 7 -22.44 -10.66 21.07
N GLU A 8 -23.17 -10.53 22.17
CA GLU A 8 -24.28 -11.40 22.53
C GLU A 8 -25.49 -11.17 21.63
N ARG A 9 -25.79 -9.90 21.35
CA ARG A 9 -26.81 -9.52 20.35
C ARG A 9 -26.46 -10.02 18.96
N LEU A 10 -25.20 -9.94 18.55
CA LEU A 10 -24.77 -10.45 17.24
C LEU A 10 -24.91 -11.99 17.16
N ARG A 11 -24.57 -12.71 18.23
CA ARG A 11 -24.77 -14.16 18.28
C ARG A 11 -26.24 -14.56 18.25
N ALA A 12 -27.12 -13.82 18.93
CA ALA A 12 -28.56 -14.05 18.87
C ALA A 12 -29.14 -13.89 17.46
N LEU A 13 -28.49 -13.09 16.61
CA LEU A 13 -28.84 -12.90 15.19
C LEU A 13 -28.19 -13.94 14.26
N GLY A 14 -27.53 -14.97 14.80
CA GLY A 14 -26.82 -15.98 14.00
C GLY A 14 -25.50 -15.48 13.39
N VAL A 15 -25.02 -14.31 13.80
CA VAL A 15 -23.75 -13.75 13.34
C VAL A 15 -22.64 -14.18 14.30
N THR A 16 -21.60 -14.83 13.76
CA THR A 16 -20.40 -15.20 14.52
C THR A 16 -19.32 -14.14 14.33
N PRO A 17 -19.14 -13.19 15.28
CA PRO A 17 -18.13 -12.14 15.15
C PRO A 17 -16.72 -12.72 15.33
N TYR A 18 -15.87 -12.56 14.31
CA TYR A 18 -14.44 -12.86 14.41
C TYR A 18 -13.72 -11.65 15.04
N ARG A 19 -13.03 -11.88 16.15
CA ARG A 19 -12.13 -10.87 16.74
C ARG A 19 -10.72 -11.08 16.21
N LEU A 20 -10.09 -9.99 15.77
CA LEU A 20 -8.66 -10.00 15.45
C LEU A 20 -7.89 -10.41 16.70
N ARG A 21 -7.03 -11.43 16.59
CA ARG A 21 -6.15 -11.82 17.69
C ARG A 21 -5.15 -10.69 17.91
N ALA A 22 -5.25 -9.99 19.04
CA ALA A 22 -4.27 -8.99 19.40
C ALA A 22 -2.87 -9.66 19.51
N PRO A 23 -1.80 -9.03 19.00
CA PRO A 23 -0.45 -9.53 19.23
C PRO A 23 -0.20 -9.57 20.75
N ARG A 24 0.28 -10.72 21.25
CA ARG A 24 0.68 -10.86 22.66
C ARG A 24 1.79 -9.85 22.95
N GLY A 25 1.50 -8.84 23.77
CA GLY A 25 2.49 -7.87 24.24
C GLY A 25 2.04 -6.41 24.36
N VAL A 26 0.78 -6.07 24.07
CA VAL A 26 0.28 -4.70 24.31
C VAL A 26 -0.78 -4.75 25.40
N GLU A 27 -0.39 -4.31 26.59
CA GLU A 27 -1.27 -4.04 27.72
C GLU A 27 -2.32 -3.00 27.30
N ALA A 28 -3.59 -3.38 27.41
CA ALA A 28 -4.71 -2.63 26.85
C ALA A 28 -5.13 -1.49 27.79
N VAL A 29 -4.84 -0.25 27.39
CA VAL A 29 -5.48 0.96 27.94
C VAL A 29 -6.90 1.08 27.35
N PRO A 30 -7.95 1.40 28.14
CA PRO A 30 -9.31 1.48 27.62
C PRO A 30 -9.47 2.75 26.75
N ALA A 31 -9.75 2.57 25.46
CA ALA A 31 -10.11 3.66 24.56
C ALA A 31 -11.64 3.74 24.44
N GLU A 32 -12.19 4.87 24.88
CA GLU A 32 -13.58 5.27 24.67
C GLU A 32 -13.88 5.49 23.16
N PRO A 33 -15.14 5.29 22.72
CA PRO A 33 -15.48 5.32 21.30
C PRO A 33 -15.61 6.76 20.79
N SER A 34 -14.56 7.27 20.14
CA SER A 34 -14.68 8.45 19.30
C SER A 34 -15.27 8.08 17.94
N ILE A 35 -16.24 8.87 17.52
CA ILE A 35 -17.07 8.75 16.34
C ILE A 35 -16.17 9.06 15.13
N ILE A 36 -15.96 8.08 14.25
CA ILE A 36 -15.13 8.28 13.04
C ILE A 36 -16.01 8.98 12.01
N GLU A 37 -15.93 10.31 12.01
CA GLU A 37 -16.32 11.14 10.88
C GLU A 37 -15.38 10.85 9.69
N ALA A 38 -15.95 10.81 8.49
CA ALA A 38 -15.27 10.46 7.26
C ALA A 38 -14.05 11.37 7.02
N ALA A 39 -12.85 10.84 7.31
CA ALA A 39 -11.60 11.53 7.05
C ALA A 39 -11.33 11.55 5.54
N VAL A 40 -11.54 12.73 4.98
CA VAL A 40 -10.98 13.22 3.72
C VAL A 40 -9.53 12.76 3.57
N ALA A 41 -9.19 12.33 2.35
CA ALA A 41 -7.87 11.87 1.96
C ALA A 41 -6.76 12.81 2.47
N PRO A 42 -5.73 12.33 3.19
CA PRO A 42 -4.59 13.16 3.50
C PRO A 42 -3.82 13.38 2.21
N THR A 43 -3.92 14.61 1.69
CA THR A 43 -2.92 15.20 0.80
C THR A 43 -1.56 14.95 1.43
N ALA A 44 -0.68 14.29 0.69
CA ALA A 44 0.66 13.95 1.13
C ALA A 44 1.36 15.22 1.63
N THR A 45 1.66 15.27 2.92
CA THR A 45 2.55 16.29 3.48
C THR A 45 3.91 16.11 2.81
N PRO A 46 4.54 17.17 2.27
CA PRO A 46 5.86 17.05 1.68
C PRO A 46 6.84 16.65 2.78
N ARG A 47 7.23 15.37 2.76
CA ARG A 47 8.28 14.84 3.63
C ARG A 47 9.60 15.49 3.19
N ALA A 48 10.37 15.98 4.16
CA ALA A 48 11.59 16.75 3.94
C ALA A 48 12.46 16.18 2.81
N ALA A 49 12.83 17.05 1.87
CA ALA A 49 13.73 16.73 0.77
C ALA A 49 15.03 16.13 1.34
N GLY A 50 15.28 14.85 1.07
CA GLY A 50 16.45 14.11 1.54
C GLY A 50 16.13 12.86 2.37
N ALA A 51 14.89 12.64 2.80
CA ALA A 51 14.53 11.42 3.52
C ALA A 51 14.22 10.25 2.57
N THR A 52 15.12 9.27 2.48
CA THR A 52 14.89 8.03 1.72
C THR A 52 13.60 7.35 2.18
N VAL A 53 12.70 7.09 1.23
CA VAL A 53 11.41 6.45 1.49
C VAL A 53 11.58 4.93 1.32
N PRO A 54 10.91 4.07 2.12
CA PRO A 54 11.07 2.63 1.98
C PRO A 54 10.59 2.11 0.61
N CYS A 55 9.49 2.64 0.08
CA CYS A 55 8.88 2.17 -1.15
C CYS A 55 8.12 3.30 -1.85
N VAL A 56 8.12 3.31 -3.19
CA VAL A 56 7.34 4.22 -4.05
C VAL A 56 6.53 3.37 -5.04
N LEU A 57 5.28 3.75 -5.30
CA LEU A 57 4.43 3.11 -6.30
C LEU A 57 4.26 4.00 -7.53
N LEU A 58 4.42 3.43 -8.71
CA LEU A 58 4.18 4.08 -10.00
C LEU A 58 2.98 3.43 -10.68
N LEU A 59 1.94 4.23 -10.90
CA LEU A 59 0.66 3.80 -11.45
C LEU A 59 0.42 4.47 -12.80
N PRO A 60 -0.27 3.82 -13.75
CA PRO A 60 -0.80 4.52 -14.91
C PRO A 60 -1.81 5.60 -14.49
N ALA A 61 -1.81 6.72 -15.21
CA ALA A 61 -2.86 7.72 -15.11
C ALA A 61 -4.24 7.09 -15.43
N GLY A 62 -5.29 7.61 -14.79
CA GLY A 62 -6.66 7.14 -15.02
C GLY A 62 -7.02 5.79 -14.39
N CYS A 63 -6.22 5.29 -13.44
CA CYS A 63 -6.59 4.09 -12.68
C CYS A 63 -7.99 4.24 -12.05
N PRO A 64 -8.91 3.28 -12.27
CA PRO A 64 -10.26 3.36 -11.71
C PRO A 64 -10.20 3.23 -10.17
N PRO A 65 -11.12 3.90 -9.44
CA PRO A 65 -11.09 3.99 -7.98
C PRO A 65 -11.11 2.62 -7.31
N ARG A 66 -11.90 1.68 -7.85
CA ARG A 66 -11.96 0.29 -7.38
C ARG A 66 -10.60 -0.42 -7.41
N THR A 67 -9.79 -0.16 -8.44
CA THR A 67 -8.45 -0.73 -8.57
C THR A 67 -7.48 -0.06 -7.60
N LEU A 68 -7.56 1.27 -7.43
CA LEU A 68 -6.78 2.00 -6.43
C LEU A 68 -7.08 1.51 -5.00
N ASP A 69 -8.33 1.22 -4.69
CA ASP A 69 -8.74 0.65 -3.40
C ASP A 69 -8.17 -0.75 -3.18
N LEU A 70 -8.15 -1.59 -4.23
CA LEU A 70 -7.56 -2.92 -4.18
C LEU A 70 -6.07 -2.82 -3.89
N ILE A 71 -5.35 -1.98 -4.63
CA ILE A 71 -3.92 -1.74 -4.43
C ILE A 71 -3.67 -1.20 -3.02
N GLY A 72 -4.45 -0.21 -2.57
CA GLY A 72 -4.35 0.35 -1.23
C GLY A 72 -4.52 -0.70 -0.13
N ARG A 73 -5.54 -1.57 -0.24
CA ARG A 73 -5.74 -2.69 0.69
C ARG A 73 -4.60 -3.71 0.65
N SER A 74 -4.11 -4.04 -0.54
CA SER A 74 -2.97 -4.94 -0.70
C SER A 74 -1.71 -4.39 -0.04
N MET A 75 -1.41 -3.11 -0.23
CA MET A 75 -0.27 -2.45 0.41
C MET A 75 -0.44 -2.41 1.93
N HIS A 76 -1.63 -2.05 2.41
CA HIS A 76 -1.92 -2.01 3.85
C HIS A 76 -1.77 -3.38 4.53
N ALA A 77 -2.08 -4.47 3.82
CA ALA A 77 -1.90 -5.82 4.35
C ALA A 77 -0.43 -6.23 4.54
N PHE A 78 0.51 -5.59 3.82
CA PHE A 78 1.93 -5.94 3.88
C PHE A 78 2.72 -5.23 4.97
N GLY A 79 2.22 -4.08 5.46
CA GLY A 79 2.81 -3.33 6.58
C GLY A 79 2.85 -1.82 6.35
N ALA A 80 3.29 -1.08 7.37
CA ALA A 80 3.32 0.39 7.36
C ALA A 80 4.19 0.97 6.24
N ASP A 81 5.31 0.33 5.92
CA ASP A 81 6.26 0.77 4.88
C ASP A 81 5.61 0.82 3.49
N PHE A 82 4.77 -0.17 3.18
CA PHE A 82 4.02 -0.23 1.93
C PHE A 82 2.75 0.63 2.00
N ALA A 83 2.07 0.64 3.16
CA ALA A 83 0.83 1.39 3.34
C ALA A 83 1.01 2.91 3.17
N ARG A 84 2.17 3.43 3.59
CA ARG A 84 2.54 4.85 3.52
C ARG A 84 3.37 5.22 2.30
N ALA A 85 3.60 4.27 1.40
CA ALA A 85 4.38 4.50 0.20
C ALA A 85 3.68 5.57 -0.68
N PRO A 86 4.39 6.64 -1.08
CA PRO A 86 3.86 7.63 -2.00
C PRO A 86 3.54 6.99 -3.34
N ARG A 87 2.50 7.52 -3.99
CA ARG A 87 1.99 7.05 -5.26
C ARG A 87 2.16 8.15 -6.29
N PHE A 88 2.77 7.80 -7.41
CA PHE A 88 2.93 8.69 -8.54
C PHE A 88 2.16 8.13 -9.74
N SER A 89 1.46 9.01 -10.44
CA SER A 89 0.82 8.69 -11.70
C SER A 89 1.77 9.01 -12.84
N VAL A 90 2.02 8.04 -13.71
CA VAL A 90 2.67 8.26 -15.00
C VAL A 90 1.60 8.63 -16.00
N SER A 91 1.75 9.78 -16.64
CA SER A 91 0.83 10.24 -17.68
C SER A 91 0.77 9.25 -18.85
N THR A 92 -0.27 9.36 -19.68
CA THR A 92 -0.38 8.58 -20.93
C THR A 92 0.76 8.84 -21.91
N GLU A 93 1.43 9.99 -21.78
CA GLU A 93 2.60 10.39 -22.57
C GLU A 93 3.92 9.84 -21.99
N GLY A 94 3.87 9.11 -20.87
CA GLY A 94 5.06 8.55 -20.22
C GLY A 94 5.82 9.56 -19.35
N VAL A 95 5.27 10.75 -19.13
CA VAL A 95 5.84 11.76 -18.24
C VAL A 95 5.56 11.38 -16.78
N LEU A 96 6.62 11.41 -15.96
CA LEU A 96 6.60 11.14 -14.53
C LEU A 96 7.30 12.30 -13.81
N ASP A 97 6.64 12.87 -12.80
CA ASP A 97 7.28 13.84 -11.91
C ASP A 97 8.41 13.18 -11.11
N THR A 98 9.46 13.94 -10.79
CA THR A 98 10.63 13.44 -10.07
C THR A 98 10.23 12.74 -8.77
N PRO A 99 10.35 11.40 -8.68
CA PRO A 99 9.99 10.68 -7.47
C PRO A 99 11.09 10.89 -6.41
N PRO A 100 10.75 10.82 -5.11
CA PRO A 100 11.74 10.87 -4.06
C PRO A 100 12.62 9.62 -4.11
N THR A 101 13.87 9.75 -3.68
CA THR A 101 14.78 8.61 -3.50
C THR A 101 14.15 7.56 -2.59
N ALA A 102 14.03 6.34 -3.10
CA ALA A 102 13.46 5.22 -2.36
C ALA A 102 14.33 3.96 -2.45
N ARG A 103 14.21 3.10 -1.44
CA ARG A 103 14.88 1.79 -1.43
C ARG A 103 14.27 0.83 -2.46
N ALA A 104 12.99 1.01 -2.79
CA ALA A 104 12.28 0.19 -3.75
C ALA A 104 11.25 0.99 -4.56
N TYR A 105 11.17 0.70 -5.86
CA TYR A 105 10.16 1.23 -6.77
C TYR A 105 9.31 0.10 -7.34
N LEU A 106 7.99 0.23 -7.21
CA LEU A 106 7.01 -0.70 -7.75
C LEU A 106 6.37 -0.09 -9.00
N ALA A 107 6.74 -0.60 -10.17
CA ALA A 107 6.22 -0.12 -11.45
C ALA A 107 5.08 -1.04 -11.94
N PHE A 108 3.86 -0.52 -12.03
CA PHE A 108 2.71 -1.27 -12.54
C PHE A 108 2.63 -1.13 -14.06
N GLY A 109 3.41 -1.95 -14.78
CA GLY A 109 3.51 -1.98 -16.23
C GLY A 109 4.85 -1.46 -16.78
N ASP A 110 5.18 -1.86 -18.01
CA ASP A 110 6.45 -1.51 -18.66
C ASP A 110 6.58 -0.01 -18.94
N ALA A 111 5.47 0.66 -19.25
CA ALA A 111 5.46 2.10 -19.49
C ALA A 111 5.93 2.87 -18.24
N GLN A 112 5.50 2.42 -17.06
CA GLN A 112 5.85 3.02 -15.77
C GLN A 112 7.32 2.77 -15.42
N ALA A 113 7.82 1.56 -15.70
CA ALA A 113 9.23 1.24 -15.51
C ALA A 113 10.13 2.06 -16.45
N ARG A 114 9.72 2.25 -17.71
CA ARG A 114 10.44 3.09 -18.67
C ARG A 114 10.46 4.55 -18.26
N ALA A 115 9.31 5.10 -17.86
CA ALA A 115 9.21 6.46 -17.34
C ALA A 115 10.12 6.69 -16.13
N LEU A 116 10.19 5.72 -15.21
CA LEU A 116 11.12 5.77 -14.08
C LEU A 116 12.58 5.84 -14.54
N GLY A 117 12.97 5.01 -15.50
CA GLY A 117 14.33 4.98 -16.02
C GLY A 117 14.78 6.26 -16.71
N HIS A 118 13.86 7.10 -17.18
CA HIS A 118 14.18 8.41 -17.76
C HIS A 118 14.38 9.51 -16.72
N VAL A 119 13.78 9.36 -15.54
CA VAL A 119 13.74 10.41 -14.51
C VAL A 119 14.75 10.15 -13.39
N LEU A 120 15.09 8.87 -13.16
CA LEU A 120 15.93 8.47 -12.04
C LEU A 120 17.43 8.62 -12.36
N ASP A 121 18.17 9.22 -11.43
CA ASP A 121 19.63 9.26 -11.50
C ASP A 121 20.23 7.84 -11.50
N ALA A 122 21.35 7.67 -12.22
CA ALA A 122 21.99 6.35 -12.37
C ALA A 122 22.40 5.73 -11.04
N ASP A 123 22.87 6.53 -10.09
CA ASP A 123 23.27 6.07 -8.75
C ASP A 123 22.07 5.52 -7.96
N VAL A 124 20.92 6.20 -8.03
CA VAL A 124 19.69 5.75 -7.37
C VAL A 124 19.14 4.51 -8.09
N MET A 125 19.23 4.46 -9.42
CA MET A 125 18.81 3.30 -10.19
C MET A 125 19.65 2.05 -9.87
N HIS A 126 20.95 2.22 -9.60
CA HIS A 126 21.83 1.12 -9.21
C HIS A 126 21.60 0.64 -7.76
N ALA A 127 21.29 1.58 -6.86
CA ALA A 127 21.09 1.27 -5.44
C ALA A 127 19.68 0.78 -5.09
N ALA A 128 18.66 1.13 -5.89
CA ALA A 128 17.27 0.83 -5.60
C ALA A 128 16.79 -0.49 -6.22
N GLU A 129 15.87 -1.15 -5.52
CA GLU A 129 15.20 -2.35 -6.01
C GLU A 129 14.00 -1.96 -6.90
N ILE A 130 14.07 -2.26 -8.21
CA ILE A 130 12.99 -1.95 -9.16
C ILE A 130 12.21 -3.22 -9.48
N VAL A 131 10.93 -3.25 -9.11
CA VAL A 131 10.04 -4.39 -9.33
C VAL A 131 8.98 -4.03 -10.35
N LEU A 132 8.99 -4.75 -11.48
CA LEU A 132 7.94 -4.69 -12.48
C LEU A 132 6.75 -5.57 -12.06
N LEU A 133 5.56 -4.99 -12.09
CA LEU A 133 4.29 -5.63 -11.75
C LEU A 133 3.35 -5.61 -12.95
N ASP A 134 2.39 -6.53 -12.93
CA ASP A 134 1.28 -6.53 -13.90
C ASP A 134 0.53 -5.19 -13.87
N LEU A 135 -0.06 -4.81 -15.00
CA LEU A 135 -0.92 -3.63 -15.08
C LEU A 135 -2.08 -3.70 -14.08
N PRO A 136 -2.55 -2.54 -13.57
CA PRO A 136 -3.56 -2.51 -12.52
C PRO A 136 -4.89 -3.17 -12.92
N GLU A 137 -5.32 -3.10 -14.19
CA GLU A 137 -6.54 -3.79 -14.63
C GLU A 137 -6.46 -5.31 -14.49
N ALA A 138 -5.27 -5.90 -14.63
CA ALA A 138 -5.07 -7.34 -14.51
C ALA A 138 -5.23 -7.83 -13.06
N LEU A 139 -5.17 -6.94 -12.07
CA LEU A 139 -5.30 -7.28 -10.65
C LEU A 139 -6.69 -7.79 -10.27
N HIS A 140 -7.70 -7.69 -11.13
CA HIS A 140 -8.99 -8.33 -10.87
C HIS A 140 -8.92 -9.85 -11.00
N ALA A 141 -7.98 -10.37 -11.79
CA ALA A 141 -7.73 -11.80 -11.94
C ALA A 141 -6.95 -12.40 -10.75
N GLY A 142 -7.30 -13.63 -10.37
CA GLY A 142 -6.64 -14.33 -9.25
C GLY A 142 -5.13 -14.56 -9.45
N ALA A 143 -4.70 -14.83 -10.68
CA ALA A 143 -3.30 -15.07 -11.01
C ALA A 143 -2.42 -13.83 -10.76
N SER A 144 -2.87 -12.66 -11.21
CA SER A 144 -2.14 -11.39 -11.02
C SER A 144 -2.07 -10.99 -9.55
N LYS A 145 -3.14 -11.20 -8.76
CA LYS A 145 -3.11 -11.00 -7.30
C LYS A 145 -2.05 -11.88 -6.64
N ARG A 146 -1.94 -13.15 -7.06
CA ARG A 146 -0.92 -14.07 -6.53
C ARG A 146 0.48 -13.61 -6.90
N ARG A 147 0.72 -13.16 -8.14
CA ARG A 147 2.02 -12.61 -8.56
C ARG A 147 2.39 -11.36 -7.77
N LEU A 148 1.46 -10.41 -7.62
CA LEU A 148 1.62 -9.24 -6.76
C LEU A 148 2.00 -9.65 -5.33
N TRP A 149 1.26 -10.59 -4.74
CA TRP A 149 1.53 -11.07 -3.39
C TRP A 149 2.92 -11.70 -3.24
N LEU A 150 3.36 -12.49 -4.23
CA LEU A 150 4.69 -13.10 -4.24
C LEU A 150 5.79 -12.04 -4.38
N ALA A 151 5.62 -11.07 -5.29
CA ALA A 151 6.54 -9.98 -5.50
C ALA A 151 6.73 -9.14 -4.22
N LEU A 152 5.64 -8.72 -3.58
CA LEU A 152 5.68 -7.97 -2.32
C LEU A 152 6.31 -8.78 -1.19
N LYS A 153 6.06 -10.09 -1.11
CA LYS A 153 6.69 -10.96 -0.11
C LYS A 153 8.19 -11.12 -0.35
N ALA A 154 8.63 -11.20 -1.59
CA ALA A 154 10.05 -11.22 -1.94
C ALA A 154 10.70 -9.88 -1.60
N LEU A 155 10.09 -8.78 -2.01
CA LEU A 155 10.57 -7.43 -1.75
C LEU A 155 10.71 -7.14 -0.25
N ARG A 156 9.69 -7.45 0.55
CA ARG A 156 9.74 -7.27 2.01
C ARG A 156 10.89 -8.04 2.66
N ARG A 157 11.25 -9.23 2.13
CA ARG A 157 12.40 -9.99 2.63
C ARG A 157 13.71 -9.28 2.29
N ARG A 158 13.85 -8.81 1.05
CA ARG A 158 15.03 -8.04 0.60
C ARG A 158 15.22 -6.77 1.45
N MET A 159 14.15 -6.01 1.66
CA MET A 159 14.18 -4.78 2.46
C MET A 159 14.50 -4.99 3.94
N ARG A 160 14.35 -6.20 4.48
CA ARG A 160 14.74 -6.54 5.87
C ARG A 160 16.17 -7.05 5.99
N ALA A 161 16.77 -7.49 4.88
CA ALA A 161 18.14 -7.99 4.84
C ALA A 161 19.17 -6.86 4.71
N HIS A 162 18.72 -5.65 4.40
CA HIS A 162 19.49 -4.41 4.28
C HIS A 162 19.00 -3.40 5.32
#